data_AF-A0A938MZ72-F1
#
_entry.id   AF-A0A938MZ72-F1
#
_cell.length_a   1.000
_cell.length_b   1.000
_cell.length_c   1.000
_cell.angle_alpha   90.00
_cell.angle_beta   90.00
_cell.angle_gamma   90.00
#
_symmetry.space_group_name_H-M   'P 1'
#
loop_
_entity.id
_entity.type
_entity.pdbx_description
1 polymer ?
#
loop_
_entity_poly.entity_id
_entity_poly.type
_entity_poly.pdbx_seq_one_letter_code
_entity_poly.pdbx_strand_id
1 'polypeptide(L)'
;MYPSYLEKDGAVLDEVVPVKTPAFVYVAGDDRYAPSAVAYAEACRQAGVPCDFAKTERGGHGFGLKPVLPPDVKDWPDKLRAFLDGLK
;
A
#
# COMPACT_ATOMS: atom_id res chain seq x y z
N MET A 1 7.16 -0.65 3.52
CA MET A 1 7.73 0.28 2.51
C MET A 1 6.86 1.53 2.49
N TYR A 2 7.44 2.72 2.31
CA TYR A 2 6.70 3.97 2.23
C TYR A 2 6.41 4.26 0.75
N PRO A 3 5.15 4.14 0.28
CA PRO A 3 4.85 3.96 -1.13
C PRO A 3 4.85 5.25 -1.97
N SER A 4 5.29 6.39 -1.43
CA SER A 4 5.36 7.64 -2.22
C SER A 4 6.45 7.55 -3.30
N TYR A 5 6.20 8.16 -4.46
CA TYR A 5 7.14 8.31 -5.58
C TYR A 5 7.54 7.02 -6.30
N LEU A 6 6.75 5.95 -6.16
CA LEU A 6 7.02 4.68 -6.84
C LEU A 6 6.55 4.65 -8.29
N GLU A 7 5.78 5.65 -8.72
CA GLU A 7 5.20 5.70 -10.06
C GLU A 7 5.47 7.02 -10.77
N LYS A 8 5.42 6.92 -12.09
CA LYS A 8 5.29 8.02 -13.00
C LYS A 8 4.26 7.64 -14.07
N ASP A 9 3.32 8.54 -14.33
CA ASP A 9 2.28 8.38 -15.36
C ASP A 9 1.45 7.09 -15.19
N GLY A 10 1.25 6.64 -13.94
CA GLY A 10 0.46 5.45 -13.60
C GLY A 10 1.23 4.13 -13.72
N ALA A 11 2.51 4.16 -14.09
CA ALA A 11 3.38 3.01 -14.13
C ALA A 11 4.45 3.09 -13.04
N VAL A 12 4.75 1.95 -12.43
CA VAL A 12 5.85 1.82 -11.48
C VAL A 12 7.20 2.11 -12.16
N LEU A 13 8.11 2.78 -11.45
CA LEU A 13 9.45 3.10 -11.96
C LEU A 13 10.30 1.85 -12.22
N ASP A 14 11.18 1.92 -13.22
CA ASP A 14 12.10 0.81 -13.59
C ASP A 14 12.96 0.33 -12.41
N GLU A 15 13.32 1.23 -11.49
CA GLU A 15 14.12 0.94 -10.29
C GLU A 15 13.37 0.08 -9.26
N VAL A 16 12.04 0.03 -9.36
CA VAL A 16 11.17 -0.70 -8.43
C VAL A 16 10.84 -2.10 -8.96
N VAL A 17 11.01 -2.33 -10.27
CA VAL A 17 10.77 -3.62 -10.90
C VAL A 17 12.07 -4.44 -11.09
N PRO A 18 11.97 -5.78 -11.12
CA PRO A 18 10.79 -6.55 -10.75
C PRO A 18 10.57 -6.52 -9.24
N VAL A 19 9.31 -6.47 -8.83
CA VAL A 19 8.95 -6.68 -7.43
C VAL A 19 9.18 -8.16 -7.11
N LYS A 20 9.88 -8.46 -6.00
CA LYS A 20 10.28 -9.84 -5.65
C LYS A 20 9.78 -10.32 -4.30
N THR A 21 9.33 -9.42 -3.45
CA THR A 21 9.03 -9.72 -2.05
C THR A 21 7.55 -9.49 -1.76
N PRO A 22 6.90 -10.39 -1.00
CA PRO A 22 5.55 -10.16 -0.54
C PRO A 22 5.40 -8.79 0.11
N ALA A 23 4.29 -8.11 -0.17
CA ALA A 23 4.07 -6.74 0.27
C ALA A 23 2.68 -6.52 0.85
N PHE A 24 2.60 -5.66 1.87
CA PHE A 24 1.36 -5.10 2.36
C PHE A 24 1.33 -3.62 1.98
N VAL A 25 0.30 -3.21 1.25
CA VAL A 25 0.14 -1.85 0.74
C VAL A 25 -1.19 -1.30 1.23
N TYR A 26 -1.14 -0.24 2.02
CA TYR A 26 -2.32 0.41 2.58
C TYR A 26 -2.22 1.91 2.35
N VAL A 27 -3.28 2.52 1.81
CA VAL A 27 -3.29 3.95 1.49
C VAL A 27 -4.67 4.56 1.65
N ALA A 28 -4.73 5.85 1.99
CA ALA A 28 -5.96 6.61 1.97
C ALA A 28 -6.25 7.14 0.56
N GLY A 29 -7.50 7.08 0.11
CA GLY A 29 -7.90 7.50 -1.24
C GLY A 29 -7.76 9.00 -1.49
N ASP A 30 -7.82 9.81 -0.43
CA ASP A 30 -7.57 11.26 -0.43
C ASP A 30 -6.07 11.62 -0.25
N ASP A 31 -5.17 10.63 -0.24
CA ASP A 31 -3.72 10.86 -0.29
C ASP A 31 -3.28 11.17 -1.73
N ARG A 32 -2.55 12.28 -1.93
CA ARG A 32 -1.98 12.65 -3.23
C ARG A 32 -1.04 11.57 -3.82
N TYR A 33 -0.49 10.70 -2.99
CA TYR A 33 0.38 9.60 -3.40
C TYR A 33 -0.34 8.24 -3.54
N ALA A 34 -1.67 8.21 -3.42
CA ALA A 34 -2.46 7.01 -3.68
C ALA A 34 -2.17 6.34 -5.03
N PRO A 35 -1.90 7.08 -6.14
CA PRO A 35 -1.52 6.46 -7.42
C PRO A 35 -0.28 5.54 -7.31
N SER A 36 0.73 5.93 -6.53
CA SER A 36 1.94 5.12 -6.34
C SER A 36 1.66 3.78 -5.67
N ALA A 37 0.76 3.77 -4.68
CA ALA A 37 0.33 2.53 -4.02
C ALA A 37 -0.46 1.62 -4.97
N VAL A 38 -1.33 2.20 -5.81
CA VAL A 38 -2.09 1.45 -6.84
C VAL A 38 -1.14 0.84 -7.88
N ALA A 39 -0.20 1.62 -8.39
CA ALA A 39 0.77 1.17 -9.38
C ALA A 39 1.66 0.03 -8.84
N TYR A 40 2.10 0.13 -7.57
CA TYR A 40 2.89 -0.93 -6.95
C TYR A 40 2.10 -2.23 -6.76
N ALA A 41 0.83 -2.13 -6.32
CA ALA A 41 -0.03 -3.31 -6.18
C ALA A 41 -0.24 -4.03 -7.54
N GLU A 42 -0.41 -3.27 -8.62
CA GLU A 42 -0.49 -3.83 -9.97
C GLU A 42 0.83 -4.49 -10.40
N ALA A 43 1.98 -3.90 -10.05
CA ALA A 43 3.28 -4.50 -10.32
C ALA A 43 3.48 -5.84 -9.59
N CYS A 44 3.05 -5.94 -8.33
CA CYS A 44 3.05 -7.20 -7.59
C CYS A 44 2.19 -8.26 -8.27
N ARG A 45 0.97 -7.88 -8.70
CA ARG A 45 0.04 -8.76 -9.40
C ARG A 45 0.65 -9.31 -10.69
N GLN A 46 1.30 -8.45 -11.48
CA GLN A 46 1.98 -8.83 -12.72
C GLN A 46 3.18 -9.74 -12.47
N ALA A 47 3.91 -9.54 -11.37
CA ALA A 47 5.05 -10.37 -10.98
C ALA A 47 4.66 -11.70 -10.30
N GLY A 48 3.36 -11.93 -10.03
CA GLY A 48 2.89 -13.10 -9.28
C GLY A 48 3.35 -13.12 -7.82
N VAL A 49 3.69 -11.95 -7.26
CA VAL A 49 4.16 -11.80 -5.88
C VAL A 49 2.97 -11.53 -4.97
N PRO A 50 2.82 -12.25 -3.83
CA PRO A 50 1.74 -11.99 -2.89
C PRO A 50 1.73 -10.52 -2.42
N CYS A 51 0.65 -9.81 -2.70
CA CYS A 51 0.50 -8.43 -2.29
C CYS A 51 -0.92 -8.17 -1.82
N ASP A 52 -1.06 -7.81 -0.55
CA ASP A 52 -2.34 -7.36 -0.01
C ASP A 52 -2.44 -5.85 -0.16
N PHE A 53 -3.49 -5.39 -0.82
CA PHE A 53 -3.72 -3.98 -1.15
C PHE A 53 -5.06 -3.52 -0.62
N ALA A 54 -5.04 -2.47 0.20
CA ALA A 54 -6.25 -1.81 0.68
C ALA A 54 -6.16 -0.29 0.43
N LYS A 55 -7.24 0.26 -0.15
CA LYS A 55 -7.44 1.68 -0.31
C LYS A 55 -8.73 2.10 0.37
N THR A 56 -8.64 2.99 1.35
CA THR A 56 -9.81 3.57 2.03
C THR A 56 -10.32 4.79 1.25
N GLU A 57 -11.52 5.29 1.56
CA GLU A 57 -12.00 6.53 0.94
C GLU A 57 -11.22 7.74 1.44
N ARG A 58 -11.07 7.89 2.77
CA ARG A 58 -10.38 9.01 3.41
C ARG A 58 -9.39 8.54 4.47
N GLY A 59 -8.57 9.48 4.95
CA GLY A 59 -7.57 9.24 5.99
C GLY A 59 -6.41 10.22 5.94
N GLY A 60 -6.23 10.86 4.80
CA GLY A 60 -5.15 11.81 4.55
C GLY A 60 -3.78 11.14 4.49
N HIS A 61 -2.79 11.97 4.23
CA HIS A 61 -1.40 11.53 4.15
C HIS A 61 -0.77 11.36 5.54
N GLY A 62 0.01 10.30 5.73
CA GLY A 62 0.84 10.12 6.93
C GLY A 62 0.04 9.96 8.24
N PHE A 63 -1.01 9.14 8.24
CA PHE A 63 -1.82 8.88 9.44
C PHE A 63 -1.03 8.14 10.54
N GLY A 64 -0.07 7.29 10.18
CA GLY A 64 0.87 6.65 11.12
C GLY A 64 0.19 5.80 12.20
N LEU A 65 0.70 5.90 13.43
CA LEU A 65 0.17 5.25 14.64
C LEU A 65 -0.21 6.30 15.69
N LYS A 66 -0.93 7.35 15.27
CA LYS A 66 -1.39 8.40 16.20
C LYS A 66 -2.35 7.77 17.24
N PRO A 67 -2.41 8.31 18.48
CA PRO A 67 -3.34 7.82 19.50
C PRO A 67 -4.81 7.82 19.04
N VAL A 68 -5.16 8.76 18.16
CA VAL A 68 -6.44 8.81 17.47
C VAL A 68 -6.17 8.80 15.97
N LEU A 69 -6.60 7.73 15.31
CA LEU A 69 -6.55 7.60 13.86
C LEU A 69 -7.90 8.00 13.24
N PRO A 70 -7.91 8.50 11.99
CA PRO A 70 -9.14 8.64 11.24
C PRO A 70 -9.91 7.30 11.19
N PRO A 71 -11.25 7.32 11.31
CA PRO A 71 -12.05 6.09 11.39
C PRO A 71 -11.81 5.12 10.23
N ASP A 72 -11.61 5.67 9.03
CA ASP A 72 -11.46 4.92 7.79
C ASP A 72 -10.13 4.15 7.73
N VAL A 73 -9.07 4.65 8.37
CA VAL A 73 -7.71 4.03 8.31
C VAL A 73 -7.32 3.26 9.57
N LYS A 74 -8.14 3.29 10.63
CA LYS A 74 -7.77 2.72 11.93
C LYS A 74 -7.52 1.20 11.91
N ASP A 75 -8.03 0.51 10.90
CA ASP A 75 -7.98 -0.96 10.79
C ASP A 75 -6.71 -1.48 10.09
N TRP A 76 -5.84 -0.58 9.61
CA TRP A 76 -4.61 -0.96 8.90
C TRP A 76 -3.69 -1.90 9.70
N PRO A 77 -3.51 -1.77 11.04
CA PRO A 77 -2.65 -2.67 11.80
C PRO A 77 -3.19 -4.10 11.86
N ASP A 78 -4.52 -4.24 11.96
CA ASP A 78 -5.18 -5.54 11.99
C ASP A 78 -5.08 -6.24 10.63
N LYS A 79 -5.21 -5.49 9.54
CA LYS A 79 -4.98 -6.03 8.18
C LYS A 79 -3.52 -6.46 7.97
N LEU A 80 -2.54 -5.66 8.43
CA LEU A 80 -1.13 -6.04 8.36
C LEU A 80 -0.90 -7.36 9.11
N ARG A 81 -1.49 -7.52 10.30
CA ARG A 81 -1.39 -8.78 11.04
C ARG A 81 -1.96 -9.96 10.26
N ALA A 82 -3.15 -9.81 9.68
CA ALA A 82 -3.77 -10.86 8.87
C ALA A 82 -2.91 -11.27 7.66
N PHE A 83 -2.31 -10.28 6.98
CA PHE A 83 -1.36 -10.55 5.90
C PHE A 83 -0.14 -11.35 6.38
N LEU A 84 0.50 -10.93 7.48
CA LEU A 84 1.67 -11.62 8.03
C LEU A 84 1.35 -13.05 8.50
N ASP A 85 0.17 -13.28 9.07
CA ASP A 85 -0.27 -14.61 9.47
C ASP A 85 -0.52 -15.53 8.26
N GLY A 86 -0.94 -14.98 7.12
CA GLY A 86 -1.13 -15.72 5.87
C GLY A 86 0.15 -16.05 5.08
N LEU A 87 1.30 -15.48 5.47
CA LEU A 87 2.61 -15.79 4.88
C LEU A 87 3.34 -16.96 5.54
N LYS A 88 2.80 -17.50 6.65
CA LYS A 88 3.33 -18.67 7.36
C LYS A 88 2.94 -19.96 6.65
#